data_AF-A0A3G6P8V3-F1
#
_entry.id   AF-A0A3G6P8V3-F1
#
_cell.length_a   1.000
_cell.length_b   1.000
_cell.length_c   1.000
_cell.angle_alpha   90.00
_cell.angle_beta   90.00
_cell.angle_gamma   90.00
#
_symmetry.space_group_name_H-M   'P 1'
#
loop_
_entity.id
_entity.type
_entity.pdbx_description
1 polymer ?
#
loop_
_entity_poly.entity_id
_entity_poly.type
_entity_poly.pdbx_seq_one_letter_code
_entity_poly.pdbx_strand_id
1 'polypeptide(L)'
;MKNTKLSDLSVDELTKEEKKRSAAHIAFCIIMGMLVGASIYVTVKKGFSAITTLPLAFMPLYLIIMLSWQNVRKEIKSRKSN
;
A
#
# COMPACT_ATOMS: atom_id res chain seq x y z
N MET A 1 17.71 -7.33 3.86
CA MET A 1 17.29 -5.93 3.65
C MET A 1 17.92 -5.08 4.73
N LYS A 2 18.65 -4.01 4.37
CA LYS A 2 19.22 -3.08 5.35
C LYS A 2 18.04 -2.40 6.06
N ASN A 3 17.81 -2.72 7.33
CA ASN A 3 16.71 -2.19 8.12
C ASN A 3 17.09 -0.78 8.63
N THR A 4 17.25 0.17 7.72
CA THR A 4 17.47 1.57 8.07
C THR A 4 16.19 2.09 8.70
N LYS A 5 16.23 2.43 9.99
CA LYS A 5 15.08 3.04 10.66
C LYS A 5 14.79 4.38 9.98
N LEU A 6 13.51 4.74 9.88
CA LEU A 6 13.10 6.03 9.32
C LEU A 6 13.73 7.22 10.06
N SER A 7 14.05 7.03 11.35
CA SER A 7 14.78 7.99 12.18
C SER A 7 16.15 8.35 11.63
N ASP A 8 16.81 7.43 10.93
CA ASP A 8 18.21 7.56 10.53
C ASP A 8 18.36 8.28 9.18
N LEU A 9 17.24 8.51 8.48
CA LEU A 9 17.21 9.20 7.19
C LEU A 9 17.19 10.72 7.39
N SER A 10 17.85 11.47 6.50
CA SER A 10 17.67 12.93 6.39
C SER A 10 16.26 13.28 5.87
N VAL A 11 15.83 14.55 6.00
CA VAL A 11 14.51 15.01 5.52
C VAL A 11 14.35 14.80 4.01
N ASP A 12 15.41 15.00 3.24
CA ASP A 12 15.42 14.78 1.79
C ASP A 12 15.30 13.31 1.42
N GLU A 13 16.02 12.43 2.11
CA GLU A 13 15.92 10.98 1.91
C GLU A 13 14.55 10.45 2.32
N LEU A 14 14.00 10.96 3.43
CA LEU A 14 12.68 10.59 3.91
C LEU A 14 11.58 11.02 2.93
N THR A 15 11.74 12.18 2.28
CA THR A 15 10.82 12.65 1.23
C THR A 15 10.91 11.80 -0.04
N LYS A 16 12.11 11.36 -0.42
CA LYS A 16 12.29 10.41 -1.54
C LYS A 16 11.64 9.05 -1.23
N GLU A 17 11.82 8.55 -0.01
CA GLU A 17 11.18 7.32 0.47
C GLU A 17 9.66 7.44 0.52
N GLU A 18 9.11 8.60 0.89
CA GLU A 18 7.66 8.86 0.87
C GLU A 18 7.09 8.73 -0.54
N LYS A 19 7.71 9.38 -1.52
CA LYS A 19 7.30 9.29 -2.93
C LYS A 19 7.35 7.86 -3.45
N LYS A 20 8.42 7.13 -3.14
CA LYS A 20 8.59 5.72 -3.54
C LYS A 20 7.49 4.83 -2.94
N ARG A 21 7.22 4.96 -1.63
CA ARG A 21 6.19 4.17 -0.95
C ARG A 21 4.78 4.58 -1.37
N SER A 22 4.55 5.87 -1.64
CA SER A 22 3.31 6.39 -2.19
C SER A 22 3.03 5.81 -3.58
N ALA A 23 4.04 5.77 -4.46
CA ALA A 23 3.92 5.15 -5.78
C ALA A 23 3.56 3.65 -5.68
N ALA A 24 4.21 2.91 -4.77
CA ALA A 24 3.86 1.51 -4.52
C ALA A 24 2.43 1.34 -3.99
N HIS A 25 2.00 2.20 -3.07
CA HIS A 25 0.63 2.19 -2.54
C HIS A 25 -0.41 2.48 -3.64
N ILE A 26 -0.19 3.50 -4.46
CA ILE A 26 -1.07 3.86 -5.59
C ILE A 26 -1.14 2.72 -6.61
N ALA A 27 0.00 2.14 -6.99
CA ALA A 27 0.04 1.01 -7.91
C ALA A 27 -0.76 -0.19 -7.37
N PHE A 28 -0.60 -0.49 -6.07
CA PHE A 28 -1.36 -1.55 -5.43
C PHE A 28 -2.87 -1.26 -5.43
N CYS A 29 -3.28 -0.02 -5.15
CA CYS A 29 -4.69 0.38 -5.22
C CYS A 29 -5.29 0.20 -6.63
N ILE A 30 -4.54 0.55 -7.68
CA ILE A 30 -5.01 0.37 -9.07
C ILE A 30 -5.20 -1.12 -9.38
N ILE A 31 -4.22 -1.96 -9.06
CA ILE A 31 -4.29 -3.41 -9.27
C ILE A 31 -5.44 -4.03 -8.47
N MET A 32 -5.61 -3.62 -7.21
CA MET A 32 -6.73 -4.05 -6.38
C MET A 32 -8.08 -3.62 -6.95
N GLY A 33 -8.20 -2.40 -7.48
CA GLY A 33 -9.41 -1.93 -8.13
C GLY A 33 -9.78 -2.78 -9.36
N MET A 34 -8.79 -3.09 -10.20
CA MET A 34 -8.97 -4.01 -11.33
C MET A 34 -9.37 -5.41 -10.87
N LEU A 35 -8.73 -5.93 -9.82
CA LEU A 35 -9.02 -7.24 -9.27
C LEU A 35 -10.45 -7.31 -8.72
N VAL A 36 -10.90 -6.31 -7.95
CA VAL A 36 -12.27 -6.21 -7.45
C VAL A 36 -13.27 -6.17 -8.62
N GLY A 37 -13.01 -5.39 -9.66
CA GLY A 37 -13.85 -5.35 -10.85
C GLY A 37 -13.95 -6.71 -11.54
N ALA A 38 -12.82 -7.39 -11.71
CA ALA A 38 -12.78 -8.74 -12.28
C ALA A 38 -13.50 -9.76 -11.38
N SER A 39 -13.32 -9.70 -10.06
CA SER A 39 -13.99 -10.56 -9.09
C SER A 39 -15.51 -10.37 -9.12
N ILE A 40 -16.01 -9.13 -9.23
CA ILE A 40 -17.45 -8.85 -9.38
C ILE A 40 -17.96 -9.46 -10.69
N TYR A 41 -17.28 -9.21 -11.81
CA TYR A 41 -17.66 -9.76 -13.11
C TYR A 41 -17.74 -11.30 -13.09
N VAL A 42 -16.72 -11.95 -12.52
CA VAL A 42 -16.69 -13.41 -12.38
C VAL A 42 -17.80 -13.91 -11.46
N THR A 43 -18.02 -13.25 -10.32
CA THR A 43 -19.12 -13.62 -9.39
C THR A 43 -20.48 -13.59 -10.09
N VAL A 44 -20.75 -12.54 -10.87
CA VAL A 44 -22.03 -12.40 -11.58
C VAL A 44 -22.19 -13.44 -12.69
N LYS A 45 -21.12 -13.77 -13.42
CA LYS A 45 -21.18 -14.69 -14.57
C LYS A 45 -21.07 -16.17 -14.21
N LYS A 46 -20.25 -16.50 -13.21
CA LYS A 46 -19.85 -17.88 -12.88
C LYS A 46 -20.19 -18.27 -11.44
N GLY A 47 -20.76 -17.36 -10.65
CA GLY A 47 -20.98 -17.58 -9.23
C GLY A 47 -19.71 -17.41 -8.39
N PHE A 48 -19.81 -17.75 -7.11
CA PHE A 48 -18.71 -17.67 -6.17
C PHE A 48 -17.56 -18.61 -6.58
N SER A 49 -16.32 -18.11 -6.55
CA SER A 49 -15.12 -18.89 -6.90
C SER A 49 -13.89 -18.42 -6.14
N ALA A 50 -12.77 -19.12 -6.26
CA ALA A 50 -11.52 -18.68 -5.63
C ALA A 50 -11.07 -17.26 -6.06
N ILE A 51 -11.43 -16.83 -7.28
CA ILE A 51 -11.11 -15.48 -7.79
C ILE A 51 -11.91 -14.40 -7.04
N THR A 52 -13.09 -14.75 -6.51
CA THR A 52 -13.97 -13.79 -5.83
C THR A 52 -13.50 -13.50 -4.40
N THR A 53 -12.74 -14.41 -3.79
CA THR A 53 -12.12 -14.23 -2.47
C THR A 53 -10.74 -13.59 -2.52
N LEU A 54 -10.10 -13.58 -3.69
CA LEU A 54 -8.76 -13.06 -3.91
C LEU A 54 -8.55 -11.61 -3.40
N PRO A 55 -9.47 -10.64 -3.66
CA PRO A 55 -9.32 -9.29 -3.10
C PRO A 55 -9.23 -9.29 -1.57
N LEU A 56 -10.02 -10.14 -0.90
CA LEU A 56 -9.98 -10.26 0.56
C LEU A 56 -8.67 -10.91 1.03
N ALA A 57 -8.18 -11.92 0.31
CA ALA A 57 -6.92 -12.59 0.64
C ALA A 57 -5.72 -11.64 0.60
N PHE A 58 -5.75 -10.60 -0.24
CA PHE A 58 -4.71 -9.58 -0.33
C PHE A 58 -4.85 -8.44 0.70
N MET A 59 -5.90 -8.40 1.52
CA MET A 59 -6.09 -7.35 2.54
C MET A 59 -4.91 -7.22 3.53
N PRO A 60 -4.34 -8.31 4.09
CA PRO A 60 -3.19 -8.18 4.99
C PRO A 60 -1.99 -7.51 4.31
N LEU A 61 -1.74 -7.85 3.04
CA LEU A 61 -0.66 -7.23 2.26
C LEU A 61 -0.93 -5.74 2.00
N TYR A 62 -2.17 -5.38 1.67
CA TYR A 62 -2.58 -3.99 1.53
C TYR A 62 -2.31 -3.18 2.80
N LEU A 63 -2.70 -3.71 3.97
CA LEU A 63 -2.49 -3.06 5.26
C LEU A 63 -1.01 -2.80 5.54
N ILE A 64 -0.12 -3.75 5.22
CA ILE A 64 1.33 -3.58 5.38
C ILE A 64 1.85 -2.42 4.52
N ILE A 65 1.43 -2.36 3.25
CA ILE A 65 1.84 -1.30 2.32
C ILE A 65 1.31 0.07 2.80
N MET A 66 0.05 0.12 3.22
CA MET A 66 -0.58 1.33 3.75
C MET A 66 0.10 1.83 5.02
N LEU A 67 0.36 0.93 5.99
CA LEU A 67 1.07 1.26 7.23
C LEU A 67 2.50 1.76 6.94
N SER A 68 3.22 1.11 6.02
CA SER A 68 4.56 1.51 5.62
C SER A 68 4.60 2.94 5.06
N TRP A 69 3.64 3.31 4.21
CA TRP A 69 3.51 4.66 3.67
C TRP A 69 3.11 5.67 4.76
N GLN A 70 2.13 5.33 5.61
CA GLN A 70 1.69 6.18 6.71
C GLN A 70 2.82 6.46 7.72
N ASN A 71 3.66 5.48 8.03
CA ASN A 71 4.77 5.64 8.96
C ASN A 71 5.80 6.67 8.44
N VAL A 72 6.11 6.67 7.15
CA VAL A 72 6.99 7.71 6.57
C VAL A 72 6.36 9.09 6.65
N ARG A 73 5.05 9.21 6.34
CA ARG A 73 4.36 10.50 6.45
C ARG A 73 4.27 11.01 7.87
N LYS A 74 4.08 10.12 8.85
CA LYS A 74 4.09 10.48 10.28
C LYS A 74 5.45 11.02 10.71
N GLU A 75 6.53 10.36 10.29
CA GLU A 75 7.90 10.82 10.57
C GLU A 75 8.17 12.20 9.96
N ILE A 76 7.81 12.42 8.69
CA ILE A 76 7.96 13.74 8.02
C ILE A 76 7.17 14.82 8.78
N LYS A 77 5.93 14.52 9.19
CA LYS A 77 5.10 15.48 9.92
C LYS A 77 5.66 15.81 11.31
N SER A 78 6.15 14.80 12.03
CA SER A 78 6.80 14.97 13.33
C SER A 78 7.94 15.98 13.26
N ARG A 79 8.79 15.87 12.23
CA ARG A 79 9.94 16.78 12.02
C ARG A 79 9.58 18.17 11.51
N LYS A 80 8.40 18.36 10.92
CA LYS A 80 7.91 19.69 10.51
C LYS A 80 7.19 20.44 11.63
N SER A 81 6.78 19.72 12.68
CA SER A 81 6.05 20.27 13.83
C SER A 81 6.96 20.61 15.02
N ASN A 82 8.24 20.20 14.96
CA ASN A 82 9.33 20.64 15.83
C ASN A 82 10.13 21.73 15.11
#